data_AF-A0A7Z9XL86-F1
#
_entry.id   AF-A0A7Z9XL86-F1
#
_cell.length_a   1.000
_cell.length_b   1.000
_cell.length_c   1.000
_cell.angle_alpha   90.00
_cell.angle_beta   90.00
_cell.angle_gamma   90.00
#
_symmetry.space_group_name_H-M   'P 1'
#
loop_
_entity.id
_entity.type
_entity.pdbx_description
1 polymer ?
#
loop_
_entity_poly.entity_id
_entity_poly.type
_entity_poly.pdbx_seq_one_letter_code
_entity_poly.pdbx_strand_id
1 'polypeptide(L)'
;GLKAFLTTRVGDVLFMMGLIFLFIHAGDLNFQAIFGNEAFLHELAASTVNLPIFGAVSWAVLISILIFWGAIGKSAQFPLHVWLPDAMEGPTPVSALIHAATMVSAGVYLIVRMAPVFAAAGHGENGAMMFVAFIGAFTALFAATIGVAQKDIKKVLAYSTISQLGYMFAALGIGAWVAAVIHLLIHAFFKALLFLGSGSVIHGVEHGHHHVHEHAHGHEDAHGHEEYFDPQDMFNMGGLIKRMPITGWTFIAGAASLSAVPFITAGFWSKDEILAHAWDGGHMAVFWTLAAGAFLTAFYTFRQVFLTFFGKPRTEAAAHAPESVRAMTWPLVGLAFFAIFGGFVAVPHYFPIFGTIFSDFMLHLMEKQGEFYGLTHAKEGAPEFNWTPALISMTLALGGIVVAWLVYGRKPLEAGQSDPLRKPLGPIYTVLENKYYFDELYHLIAVRPALWLASFFARFDRGVIDRIVNWVGAFGRWLAATLRRWFDEYVIDGAVHGAGLVTTWTGAVVRLIQTGQAQNYLLILLLSVAILLLLIPLR
;
A
#
# COMPACT_ATOMS: atom_id res chain seq x y z
N GLY A 1 0.79 10.17 -0.73
CA GLY A 1 0.82 9.81 0.72
C GLY A 1 -0.45 9.10 1.20
N LEU A 2 -1.55 9.84 1.43
CA LEU A 2 -2.79 9.30 2.00
C LEU A 2 -3.40 8.13 1.21
N LYS A 3 -3.43 8.21 -0.12
CA LYS A 3 -3.92 7.14 -1.01
C LYS A 3 -3.20 5.81 -0.72
N ALA A 4 -1.86 5.83 -0.66
CA ALA A 4 -1.07 4.64 -0.34
C ALA A 4 -1.37 4.05 1.04
N PHE A 5 -1.50 4.91 2.06
CA PHE A 5 -1.86 4.45 3.39
C PHE A 5 -3.23 3.77 3.40
N LEU A 6 -4.27 4.43 2.87
CA LEU A 6 -5.64 3.90 2.89
C LEU A 6 -5.78 2.62 2.04
N THR A 7 -5.23 2.61 0.83
CA THR A 7 -5.32 1.44 -0.06
C THR A 7 -4.61 0.23 0.54
N THR A 8 -3.44 0.40 1.15
CA THR A 8 -2.72 -0.72 1.78
C THR A 8 -3.41 -1.18 3.08
N ARG A 9 -4.05 -0.26 3.82
CA ARG A 9 -4.81 -0.61 5.04
C ARG A 9 -6.00 -1.52 4.77
N VAL A 10 -6.65 -1.43 3.60
CA VAL A 10 -7.70 -2.38 3.21
C VAL A 10 -7.17 -3.82 3.21
N GLY A 11 -6.00 -4.03 2.61
CA GLY A 11 -5.32 -5.33 2.64
C GLY A 11 -4.89 -5.74 4.05
N ASP A 12 -4.38 -4.80 4.84
CA ASP A 12 -3.91 -5.06 6.21
C ASP A 12 -5.04 -5.53 7.15
N VAL A 13 -6.28 -5.05 6.97
CA VAL A 13 -7.45 -5.49 7.76
C VAL A 13 -7.82 -6.94 7.45
N LEU A 14 -7.86 -7.32 6.16
CA LEU A 14 -8.16 -8.68 5.74
C LEU A 14 -7.05 -9.66 6.15
N PHE A 15 -5.79 -9.23 6.02
CA PHE A 15 -4.63 -9.96 6.54
C PHE A 15 -4.75 -10.23 8.05
N MET A 16 -5.13 -9.22 8.82
CA MET A 16 -5.34 -9.37 10.27
C MET A 16 -6.46 -10.38 10.58
N MET A 17 -7.55 -10.39 9.81
CA MET A 17 -8.59 -11.42 9.95
C MET A 17 -8.04 -12.83 9.67
N GLY A 18 -7.22 -12.99 8.63
CA GLY A 18 -6.54 -14.26 8.33
C GLY A 18 -5.63 -14.73 9.48
N LEU A 19 -4.87 -13.82 10.09
CA LEU A 19 -4.05 -14.13 11.26
C LEU A 19 -4.89 -14.53 12.48
N ILE A 20 -6.01 -13.85 12.73
CA ILE A 20 -6.91 -14.20 13.84
C ILE A 20 -7.48 -15.60 13.65
N PHE A 21 -7.94 -15.95 12.44
CA PHE A 21 -8.44 -17.29 12.18
C PHE A 21 -7.34 -18.35 12.28
N LEU A 22 -6.13 -18.07 11.80
CA LEU A 22 -5.00 -18.97 11.96
C LEU A 22 -4.68 -19.19 13.45
N PHE A 23 -4.68 -18.12 14.26
CA PHE A 23 -4.45 -18.21 15.70
C PHE A 23 -5.56 -18.99 16.43
N ILE A 24 -6.82 -18.81 16.05
CA ILE A 24 -7.94 -19.56 16.65
C ILE A 24 -7.78 -21.08 16.47
N HIS A 25 -7.26 -21.52 15.31
CA HIS A 25 -7.07 -22.94 15.04
C HIS A 25 -5.73 -23.46 15.58
N ALA A 26 -4.64 -22.70 15.44
CA ALA A 26 -3.30 -23.13 15.82
C ALA A 26 -2.97 -22.93 17.31
N GLY A 27 -3.60 -21.94 17.96
CA GLY A 27 -3.27 -21.49 19.32
C GLY A 27 -1.96 -20.70 19.45
N ASP A 28 -1.23 -20.52 18.34
CA ASP A 28 0.03 -19.76 18.25
C ASP A 28 0.15 -19.12 16.85
N LEU A 29 1.02 -18.12 16.71
CA LEU A 29 1.43 -17.50 15.46
C LEU A 29 2.92 -17.72 15.14
N ASN A 30 3.62 -18.54 15.92
CA ASN A 30 4.98 -18.94 15.61
C ASN A 30 5.03 -19.87 14.38
N PHE A 31 5.78 -19.48 13.36
CA PHE A 31 5.93 -20.25 12.12
C PHE A 31 6.42 -21.69 12.34
N GLN A 32 7.38 -21.92 13.24
CA GLN A 32 7.90 -23.27 13.49
C GLN A 32 6.84 -24.16 14.15
N ALA A 33 6.06 -23.61 15.08
CA ALA A 33 4.99 -24.33 15.75
C ALA A 33 3.86 -24.72 14.78
N ILE A 34 3.49 -23.81 13.88
CA ILE A 34 2.42 -24.04 12.89
C ILE A 34 2.88 -25.01 11.80
N PHE A 35 4.06 -24.77 11.21
CA PHE A 35 4.50 -25.49 10.01
C PHE A 35 5.14 -26.85 10.31
N GLY A 36 5.66 -27.06 11.52
CA GLY A 36 6.20 -28.36 11.96
C GLY A 36 5.13 -29.39 12.32
N ASN A 37 3.85 -29.01 12.36
CA ASN A 37 2.74 -29.90 12.68
C ASN A 37 1.96 -30.27 11.41
N GLU A 38 2.38 -31.34 10.73
CA GLU A 38 1.71 -31.81 9.51
C GLU A 38 0.23 -32.18 9.75
N ALA A 39 -0.09 -32.75 10.91
CA ALA A 39 -1.47 -33.11 11.25
C ALA A 39 -2.38 -31.88 11.30
N PHE A 40 -1.88 -30.75 11.82
CA PHE A 40 -2.60 -29.48 11.84
C PHE A 40 -2.84 -28.93 10.43
N LEU A 41 -1.84 -28.98 9.54
CA LEU A 41 -2.00 -28.53 8.15
C LEU A 41 -3.02 -29.39 7.39
N HIS A 42 -3.02 -30.70 7.61
CA HIS A 42 -4.04 -31.60 7.07
C HIS A 42 -5.43 -31.32 7.64
N GLU A 43 -5.54 -31.03 8.93
CA GLU A 43 -6.80 -30.65 9.56
C GLU A 43 -7.36 -29.35 8.97
N LEU A 44 -6.52 -28.32 8.78
CA LEU A 44 -6.93 -27.07 8.11
C LEU A 44 -7.41 -27.30 6.67
N ALA A 45 -6.78 -28.22 5.95
CA ALA A 45 -7.15 -28.56 4.58
C ALA A 45 -8.48 -29.33 4.51
N ALA A 46 -8.73 -30.22 5.47
CA ALA A 46 -9.92 -31.08 5.51
C ALA A 46 -11.14 -30.42 6.16
N SER A 47 -10.92 -29.57 7.17
CA SER A 47 -12.00 -28.86 7.87
C SER A 47 -12.55 -27.72 7.02
N THR A 48 -13.88 -27.55 7.03
CA THR A 48 -14.57 -26.56 6.19
C THR A 48 -15.43 -25.60 7.01
N VAL A 49 -15.61 -24.41 6.44
CA VAL A 49 -16.53 -23.39 6.91
C VAL A 49 -17.49 -23.02 5.79
N ASN A 50 -18.77 -22.87 6.13
CA ASN A 50 -19.80 -22.53 5.16
C ASN A 50 -19.96 -21.00 5.07
N LEU A 51 -19.63 -20.43 3.93
CA LEU A 51 -19.79 -19.02 3.64
C LEU A 51 -21.14 -18.77 2.94
N PRO A 52 -21.89 -17.70 3.30
CA PRO A 52 -23.23 -17.46 2.76
C PRO A 52 -23.34 -17.40 1.23
N ILE A 53 -22.26 -17.02 0.54
CA ILE A 53 -22.22 -16.85 -0.93
C ILE A 53 -21.43 -17.96 -1.62
N PHE A 54 -20.35 -18.43 -0.99
CA PHE A 54 -19.37 -19.33 -1.62
C PHE A 54 -19.55 -20.80 -1.23
N GLY A 55 -20.47 -21.10 -0.31
CA GLY A 55 -20.67 -22.45 0.19
C GLY A 55 -19.53 -22.92 1.10
N ALA A 56 -19.33 -24.23 1.18
CA ALA A 56 -18.29 -24.83 2.00
C ALA A 56 -16.89 -24.62 1.37
N VAL A 57 -16.02 -23.94 2.10
CA VAL A 57 -14.60 -23.75 1.76
C VAL A 57 -13.73 -24.27 2.88
N SER A 58 -12.54 -24.80 2.57
CA SER A 58 -11.62 -25.23 3.63
C SER A 58 -11.07 -24.04 4.41
N TRP A 59 -10.74 -24.26 5.67
CA TRP A 59 -10.10 -23.23 6.49
C TRP A 59 -8.74 -22.83 5.93
N ALA A 60 -7.97 -23.77 5.38
CA ALA A 60 -6.72 -23.48 4.68
C ALA A 60 -6.92 -22.46 3.55
N VAL A 61 -7.92 -22.68 2.68
CA VAL A 61 -8.22 -21.77 1.56
C VAL A 61 -8.64 -20.39 2.05
N LEU A 62 -9.57 -20.32 3.01
CA LEU A 62 -10.05 -19.03 3.53
C LEU A 62 -8.92 -18.23 4.19
N ILE A 63 -8.12 -18.87 5.05
CA ILE A 63 -6.99 -18.24 5.73
C ILE A 63 -5.96 -17.76 4.71
N SER A 64 -5.58 -18.60 3.75
CA SER A 64 -4.65 -18.23 2.68
C SER A 64 -5.14 -17.04 1.86
N ILE A 65 -6.41 -17.01 1.44
CA ILE A 65 -6.96 -15.88 0.68
C ILE A 65 -6.96 -14.59 1.51
N LEU A 66 -7.37 -14.65 2.78
CA LEU A 66 -7.36 -13.49 3.68
C LEU A 66 -5.95 -12.96 3.92
N ILE A 67 -4.98 -13.85 4.11
CA ILE A 67 -3.56 -13.48 4.23
C ILE A 67 -3.04 -12.86 2.92
N PHE A 68 -3.44 -13.44 1.78
CA PHE A 68 -3.05 -12.95 0.47
C PHE A 68 -3.55 -11.53 0.18
N TRP A 69 -4.69 -11.10 0.73
CA TRP A 69 -5.13 -9.70 0.64
C TRP A 69 -4.13 -8.69 1.24
N GLY A 70 -3.37 -9.09 2.26
CA GLY A 70 -2.24 -8.29 2.75
C GLY A 70 -1.15 -8.12 1.69
N ALA A 71 -0.81 -9.22 1.02
CA ALA A 71 0.16 -9.22 -0.07
C ALA A 71 -0.33 -8.40 -1.29
N ILE A 72 -1.63 -8.47 -1.62
CA ILE A 72 -2.27 -7.66 -2.66
C ILE A 72 -2.07 -6.17 -2.38
N GLY A 73 -2.35 -5.74 -1.14
CA GLY A 73 -2.19 -4.35 -0.72
C GLY A 73 -0.74 -3.87 -0.82
N LYS A 74 0.21 -4.59 -0.21
CA LYS A 74 1.63 -4.16 -0.15
C LYS A 74 2.36 -4.26 -1.49
N SER A 75 2.00 -5.23 -2.32
CA SER A 75 2.67 -5.48 -3.61
C SER A 75 1.90 -4.93 -4.80
N ALA A 76 0.94 -4.04 -4.54
CA ALA A 76 0.14 -3.35 -5.54
C ALA A 76 -0.48 -4.30 -6.59
N GLN A 77 -0.96 -5.47 -6.16
CA GLN A 77 -1.67 -6.38 -7.05
C GLN A 77 -3.08 -5.89 -7.32
N PHE A 78 -3.70 -6.36 -8.39
CA PHE A 78 -5.13 -6.13 -8.59
C PHE A 78 -5.93 -6.69 -7.40
N PRO A 79 -6.91 -5.96 -6.84
CA PRO A 79 -7.40 -4.63 -7.23
C PRO A 79 -6.69 -3.44 -6.54
N LEU A 80 -5.86 -3.63 -5.53
CA LEU A 80 -5.30 -2.55 -4.69
C LEU A 80 -4.02 -1.89 -5.28
N HIS A 81 -3.92 -1.79 -6.60
CA HIS A 81 -2.71 -1.34 -7.31
C HIS A 81 -2.58 0.19 -7.45
N VAL A 82 -3.69 0.93 -7.34
CA VAL A 82 -3.81 2.36 -7.71
C VAL A 82 -2.89 3.32 -6.96
N TRP A 83 -2.33 2.90 -5.82
CA TRP A 83 -1.49 3.77 -5.01
C TRP A 83 -0.05 3.89 -5.52
N LEU A 84 0.45 2.87 -6.23
CA LEU A 84 1.86 2.79 -6.61
C LEU A 84 2.27 3.87 -7.62
N PRO A 85 1.48 4.16 -8.68
CA PRO A 85 1.83 5.22 -9.63
C PRO A 85 1.90 6.60 -8.97
N ASP A 86 1.00 6.88 -8.03
CA ASP A 86 0.98 8.16 -7.30
C ASP A 86 2.07 8.23 -6.22
N ALA A 87 2.61 7.09 -5.77
CA ALA A 87 3.78 7.07 -4.90
C ALA A 87 5.04 7.63 -5.60
N MET A 88 5.02 7.75 -6.94
CA MET A 88 6.09 8.37 -7.72
C MET A 88 6.17 9.89 -7.55
N GLU A 89 5.18 10.54 -6.93
CA GLU A 89 5.31 11.94 -6.51
C GLU A 89 6.39 12.12 -5.44
N GLY A 90 6.76 11.04 -4.73
CA GLY A 90 7.83 11.07 -3.73
C GLY A 90 9.23 11.25 -4.31
N PRO A 91 10.23 11.55 -3.45
CA PRO A 91 11.62 11.67 -3.86
C PRO A 91 12.16 10.37 -4.47
N THR A 92 12.91 10.46 -5.56
CA THR A 92 13.34 9.27 -6.32
C THR A 92 14.19 8.25 -5.53
N PRO A 93 15.09 8.64 -4.60
CA PRO A 93 15.78 7.67 -3.73
C PRO A 93 14.81 6.86 -2.85
N VAL A 94 13.72 7.48 -2.40
CA VAL A 94 12.66 6.80 -1.64
C VAL A 94 11.92 5.83 -2.56
N SER A 95 11.61 6.22 -3.79
CA SER A 95 11.01 5.33 -4.79
C SER A 95 11.89 4.11 -5.06
N ALA A 96 13.20 4.28 -5.19
CA ALA A 96 14.14 3.17 -5.35
C ALA A 96 14.09 2.20 -4.15
N LEU A 97 14.09 2.69 -2.92
CA LEU A 97 14.06 1.85 -1.72
C LEU A 97 12.71 1.13 -1.53
N ILE A 98 11.59 1.85 -1.68
CA ILE A 98 10.24 1.34 -1.43
C ILE A 98 9.81 0.35 -2.51
N HIS A 99 10.10 0.65 -3.78
CA HIS A 99 9.59 -0.12 -4.92
C HIS A 99 10.57 -1.17 -5.45
N ALA A 100 11.85 -1.11 -5.09
CA ALA A 100 12.80 -2.18 -5.44
C ALA A 100 12.99 -3.20 -4.32
N ALA A 101 13.14 -2.75 -3.06
CA ALA A 101 13.66 -3.62 -1.99
C ALA A 101 12.68 -3.93 -0.86
N THR A 102 11.86 -2.97 -0.43
CA THR A 102 11.19 -3.07 0.89
C THR A 102 9.68 -3.33 0.82
N MET A 103 8.88 -2.33 0.47
CA MET A 103 7.42 -2.40 0.65
C MET A 103 6.78 -3.44 -0.26
N VAL A 104 7.13 -3.42 -1.54
CA VAL A 104 6.51 -4.32 -2.52
C VAL A 104 7.00 -5.77 -2.40
N SER A 105 8.24 -5.95 -1.93
CA SER A 105 8.84 -7.27 -1.68
C SER A 105 8.23 -7.96 -0.46
N ALA A 106 7.70 -7.19 0.50
CA ALA A 106 7.13 -7.72 1.73
C ALA A 106 5.93 -8.66 1.47
N GLY A 107 5.11 -8.39 0.45
CA GLY A 107 4.00 -9.28 0.12
C GLY A 107 4.47 -10.59 -0.52
N VAL A 108 5.46 -10.55 -1.42
CA VAL A 108 6.08 -11.76 -1.98
C VAL A 108 6.71 -12.59 -0.86
N TYR A 109 7.47 -11.95 0.03
CA TYR A 109 8.06 -12.57 1.21
C TYR A 109 7.02 -13.23 2.11
N LEU A 110 5.90 -12.55 2.39
CA LEU A 110 4.82 -13.11 3.20
C LEU A 110 4.29 -14.42 2.61
N ILE A 111 4.02 -14.47 1.30
CA ILE A 111 3.49 -15.68 0.65
C ILE A 111 4.52 -16.80 0.63
N VAL A 112 5.79 -16.49 0.38
CA VAL A 112 6.89 -17.46 0.51
C VAL A 112 6.97 -18.03 1.93
N ARG A 113 6.86 -17.18 2.97
CA ARG A 113 6.90 -17.63 4.36
C ARG A 113 5.68 -18.46 4.76
N MET A 114 4.54 -18.21 4.16
CA MET A 114 3.29 -18.93 4.40
C MET A 114 3.11 -20.14 3.46
N ALA A 115 4.13 -20.50 2.67
CA ALA A 115 4.05 -21.57 1.67
C ALA A 115 3.42 -22.88 2.19
N PRO A 116 3.72 -23.39 3.41
CA PRO A 116 3.08 -24.60 3.92
C PRO A 116 1.54 -24.50 4.03
N VAL A 117 1.01 -23.34 4.43
CA VAL A 117 -0.44 -23.11 4.51
C VAL A 117 -1.06 -22.97 3.12
N PHE A 118 -0.38 -22.30 2.20
CA PHE A 118 -0.83 -22.20 0.80
C PHE A 118 -0.78 -23.55 0.08
N ALA A 119 0.23 -24.37 0.34
CA ALA A 119 0.33 -25.73 -0.18
C ALA A 119 -0.81 -26.61 0.35
N ALA A 120 -1.15 -26.50 1.65
CA ALA A 120 -2.31 -27.16 2.25
C ALA A 120 -3.65 -26.69 1.64
N ALA A 121 -3.73 -25.43 1.18
CA ALA A 121 -4.90 -24.89 0.49
C ALA A 121 -5.05 -25.40 -0.96
N GLY A 122 -4.00 -25.99 -1.55
CA GLY A 122 -4.03 -26.72 -2.82
C GLY A 122 -4.18 -25.88 -4.10
N HIS A 123 -4.07 -26.58 -5.24
CA HIS A 123 -4.15 -26.06 -6.63
C HIS A 123 -5.48 -26.38 -7.34
N GLY A 124 -6.48 -26.94 -6.66
CA GLY A 124 -7.77 -27.24 -7.27
C GLY A 124 -8.51 -25.99 -7.77
N GLU A 125 -9.65 -26.17 -8.46
CA GLU A 125 -10.46 -25.05 -8.99
C GLU A 125 -10.88 -24.01 -7.93
N ASN A 126 -10.94 -24.43 -6.65
CA ASN A 126 -11.24 -23.57 -5.50
C ASN A 126 -10.02 -23.35 -4.58
N GLY A 127 -8.81 -23.66 -5.05
CA GLY A 127 -7.58 -23.57 -4.28
C GLY A 127 -7.02 -22.15 -4.19
N ALA A 128 -6.44 -21.80 -3.05
CA ALA A 128 -5.86 -20.47 -2.86
C ALA A 128 -4.67 -20.21 -3.80
N MET A 129 -3.92 -21.25 -4.20
CA MET A 129 -2.78 -21.12 -5.09
C MET A 129 -3.19 -20.69 -6.50
N MET A 130 -4.28 -21.25 -7.04
CA MET A 130 -4.81 -20.84 -8.34
C MET A 130 -5.31 -19.38 -8.31
N PHE A 131 -5.90 -18.94 -7.20
CA PHE A 131 -6.28 -17.53 -7.02
C PHE A 131 -5.06 -16.60 -7.05
N VAL A 132 -3.97 -16.98 -6.36
CA VAL A 132 -2.70 -16.24 -6.40
C VAL A 132 -2.12 -16.21 -7.82
N ALA A 133 -2.13 -17.34 -8.53
CA ALA A 133 -1.63 -17.45 -9.89
C ALA A 133 -2.42 -16.54 -10.85
N PHE A 134 -3.75 -16.58 -10.75
CA PHE A 134 -4.66 -15.75 -11.55
C PHE A 134 -4.44 -14.26 -11.30
N ILE A 135 -4.44 -13.83 -10.04
CA ILE A 135 -4.25 -12.41 -9.69
C ILE A 135 -2.87 -11.94 -10.14
N GLY A 136 -1.83 -12.76 -9.96
CA GLY A 136 -0.47 -12.45 -10.42
C GLY A 136 -0.38 -12.31 -11.94
N ALA A 137 -0.86 -13.30 -12.69
CA ALA A 137 -0.82 -13.30 -14.14
C ALA A 137 -1.64 -12.16 -14.75
N PHE A 138 -2.85 -11.93 -14.22
CA PHE A 138 -3.70 -10.81 -14.62
C PHE A 138 -2.99 -9.48 -14.35
N THR A 139 -2.46 -9.28 -13.14
CA THR A 139 -1.75 -8.05 -12.76
C THR A 139 -0.52 -7.83 -13.65
N ALA A 140 0.22 -8.88 -13.98
CA ALA A 140 1.40 -8.83 -14.85
C ALA A 140 1.07 -8.21 -16.20
N LEU A 141 0.03 -8.72 -16.86
CA LEU A 141 -0.40 -8.24 -18.18
C LEU A 141 -1.10 -6.88 -18.08
N PHE A 142 -2.02 -6.71 -17.14
CA PHE A 142 -2.79 -5.50 -16.91
C PHE A 142 -1.90 -4.27 -16.65
N ALA A 143 -0.87 -4.40 -15.81
CA ALA A 143 0.03 -3.30 -15.56
C ALA A 143 0.97 -3.02 -16.76
N ALA A 144 1.35 -4.07 -17.50
CA ALA A 144 2.17 -3.92 -18.68
C ALA A 144 1.48 -3.13 -19.80
N THR A 145 0.17 -3.32 -19.99
CA THR A 145 -0.60 -2.53 -20.98
C THR A 145 -0.70 -1.06 -20.58
N ILE A 146 -0.87 -0.73 -19.29
CA ILE A 146 -0.88 0.67 -18.83
C ILE A 146 0.48 1.32 -19.08
N GLY A 147 1.58 0.61 -18.78
CA GLY A 147 2.96 1.09 -18.95
C GLY A 147 3.29 1.54 -20.37
N VAL A 148 2.63 0.97 -21.40
CA VAL A 148 2.78 1.35 -22.81
C VAL A 148 2.44 2.82 -23.07
N ALA A 149 1.39 3.33 -22.41
CA ALA A 149 0.83 4.66 -22.69
C ALA A 149 1.29 5.75 -21.70
N GLN A 150 2.09 5.40 -20.69
CA GLN A 150 2.57 6.39 -19.71
C GLN A 150 3.67 7.28 -20.29
N LYS A 151 3.62 8.57 -19.98
CA LYS A 151 4.60 9.58 -20.44
C LYS A 151 5.69 9.88 -19.41
N ASP A 152 5.34 9.77 -18.14
CA ASP A 152 6.22 10.01 -17.00
C ASP A 152 7.20 8.84 -16.80
N ILE A 153 8.48 9.18 -16.72
CA ILE A 153 9.59 8.23 -16.61
C ILE A 153 9.51 7.35 -15.35
N LYS A 154 9.02 7.88 -14.22
CA LYS A 154 8.85 7.12 -12.97
C LYS A 154 7.56 6.29 -12.99
N LYS A 155 6.47 6.80 -13.57
CA LYS A 155 5.22 6.04 -13.67
C LYS A 155 5.35 4.81 -14.55
N VAL A 156 6.12 4.86 -15.64
CA VAL A 156 6.45 3.64 -16.42
C VAL A 156 7.20 2.62 -15.54
N LEU A 157 8.14 3.09 -14.71
CA LEU A 157 8.87 2.23 -13.76
C LEU A 157 7.99 1.66 -12.64
N ALA A 158 6.98 2.42 -12.20
CA ALA A 158 5.98 1.97 -11.24
C ALA A 158 5.12 0.84 -11.83
N TYR A 159 4.52 1.04 -13.01
CA TYR A 159 3.70 0.01 -13.65
C TYR A 159 4.49 -1.24 -14.01
N SER A 160 5.74 -1.06 -14.43
CA SER A 160 6.61 -2.22 -14.64
C SER A 160 6.92 -2.94 -13.34
N THR A 161 6.99 -2.26 -12.19
CA THR A 161 7.14 -2.92 -10.87
C THR A 161 5.88 -3.73 -10.53
N ILE A 162 4.68 -3.17 -10.71
CA ILE A 162 3.41 -3.89 -10.55
C ILE A 162 3.42 -5.16 -11.42
N SER A 163 3.82 -5.02 -12.68
CA SER A 163 3.90 -6.12 -13.63
C SER A 163 4.87 -7.21 -13.16
N GLN A 164 6.10 -6.85 -12.77
CA GLN A 164 7.11 -7.79 -12.29
C GLN A 164 6.72 -8.52 -11.01
N LEU A 165 6.07 -7.85 -10.06
CA LEU A 165 5.49 -8.52 -8.89
C LEU A 165 4.38 -9.48 -9.31
N GLY A 166 3.59 -9.13 -10.32
CA GLY A 166 2.63 -10.03 -10.94
C GLY A 166 3.27 -11.34 -11.44
N TYR A 167 4.46 -11.29 -12.06
CA TYR A 167 5.22 -12.51 -12.40
C TYR A 167 5.58 -13.33 -11.17
N MET A 168 6.03 -12.68 -10.10
CA MET A 168 6.41 -13.36 -8.86
C MET A 168 5.20 -14.03 -8.21
N PHE A 169 4.05 -13.36 -8.12
CA PHE A 169 2.82 -13.97 -7.60
C PHE A 169 2.30 -15.08 -8.52
N ALA A 170 2.35 -14.89 -9.84
CA ALA A 170 2.00 -15.95 -10.78
C ALA A 170 2.84 -17.21 -10.52
N ALA A 171 4.16 -17.04 -10.39
CA ALA A 171 5.10 -18.11 -10.05
C ALA A 171 4.78 -18.78 -8.71
N LEU A 172 4.55 -18.01 -7.65
CA LEU A 172 4.16 -18.55 -6.34
C LEU A 172 2.86 -19.36 -6.41
N GLY A 173 1.88 -18.88 -7.18
CA GLY A 173 0.58 -19.55 -7.33
C GLY A 173 0.60 -20.84 -8.14
N ILE A 174 1.63 -21.05 -8.97
CA ILE A 174 1.86 -22.32 -9.69
C ILE A 174 2.90 -23.22 -8.99
N GLY A 175 3.34 -22.84 -7.78
CA GLY A 175 4.32 -23.62 -7.01
C GLY A 175 5.79 -23.37 -7.38
N ALA A 176 6.10 -22.41 -8.25
CA ALA A 176 7.47 -22.03 -8.63
C ALA A 176 8.12 -21.08 -7.59
N TRP A 177 8.18 -21.53 -6.33
CA TRP A 177 8.60 -20.73 -5.17
C TRP A 177 10.02 -20.17 -5.30
N VAL A 178 10.96 -21.03 -5.71
CA VAL A 178 12.37 -20.67 -5.86
C VAL A 178 12.54 -19.65 -6.98
N ALA A 179 11.90 -19.86 -8.12
CA ALA A 179 11.92 -18.95 -9.26
C ALA A 179 11.42 -17.55 -8.86
N ALA A 180 10.34 -17.47 -8.08
CA ALA A 180 9.82 -16.21 -7.56
C ALA A 180 10.82 -15.46 -6.66
N VAL A 181 11.52 -16.16 -5.76
CA VAL A 181 12.51 -15.57 -4.84
C VAL A 181 13.75 -15.09 -5.59
N ILE A 182 14.26 -15.89 -6.54
CA ILE A 182 15.38 -15.49 -7.40
C ILE A 182 15.00 -14.24 -8.19
N HIS A 183 13.81 -14.24 -8.79
CA HIS A 183 13.33 -13.09 -9.55
C HIS A 183 13.16 -11.86 -8.65
N LEU A 184 12.68 -12.02 -7.41
CA LEU A 184 12.58 -10.94 -6.42
C LEU A 184 13.93 -10.29 -6.13
N LEU A 185 14.98 -11.09 -5.94
CA LEU A 185 16.33 -10.59 -5.68
C LEU A 185 16.88 -9.81 -6.89
N ILE A 186 16.80 -10.39 -8.09
CA ILE A 186 17.30 -9.77 -9.31
C ILE A 186 16.52 -8.50 -9.64
N HIS A 187 15.21 -8.51 -9.40
CA HIS A 187 14.33 -7.35 -9.51
C HIS A 187 14.78 -6.20 -8.63
N ALA A 188 15.18 -6.45 -7.38
CA ALA A 188 15.68 -5.40 -6.50
C ALA A 188 16.88 -4.66 -7.10
N PHE A 189 17.81 -5.37 -7.74
CA PHE A 189 18.98 -4.75 -8.37
C PHE A 189 18.59 -3.90 -9.59
N PHE A 190 17.91 -4.49 -10.58
CA PHE A 190 17.61 -3.74 -11.81
C PHE A 190 16.56 -2.65 -11.60
N LYS A 191 15.65 -2.76 -10.61
CA LYS A 191 14.71 -1.68 -10.28
C LYS A 191 15.38 -0.54 -9.53
N ALA A 192 16.21 -0.85 -8.55
CA ALA A 192 16.97 0.20 -7.86
C ALA A 192 17.81 0.99 -8.89
N LEU A 193 18.44 0.29 -9.83
CA LEU A 193 19.17 0.89 -10.93
C LEU A 193 18.29 1.81 -11.79
N LEU A 194 17.14 1.31 -12.26
CA LEU A 194 16.25 2.09 -13.12
C LEU A 194 15.64 3.30 -12.41
N PHE A 195 15.26 3.17 -11.14
CA PHE A 195 14.73 4.29 -10.35
C PHE A 195 15.81 5.33 -10.04
N LEU A 196 17.00 4.92 -9.59
CA LEU A 196 18.09 5.88 -9.35
C LEU A 196 18.58 6.52 -10.67
N GLY A 197 18.59 5.76 -11.76
CA GLY A 197 18.90 6.25 -13.10
C GLY A 197 17.88 7.26 -13.61
N SER A 198 16.57 7.01 -13.41
CA SER A 198 15.54 8.00 -13.74
C SER A 198 15.64 9.24 -12.85
N GLY A 199 16.02 9.09 -11.58
CA GLY A 199 16.30 10.22 -10.69
C GLY A 199 17.47 11.08 -11.18
N SER A 200 18.53 10.44 -11.67
CA SER A 200 19.67 11.12 -12.29
C SER A 200 19.23 11.90 -13.53
N VAL A 201 18.42 11.28 -14.41
CA VAL A 201 17.83 11.94 -15.58
C VAL A 201 16.98 13.15 -15.21
N ILE A 202 16.03 12.98 -14.27
CA ILE A 202 15.13 14.07 -13.83
C ILE A 202 15.94 15.23 -13.29
N HIS A 203 16.91 14.94 -12.42
CA HIS A 203 17.78 15.95 -11.82
C HIS A 203 18.61 16.70 -12.87
N GLY A 204 19.17 15.99 -13.86
CA GLY A 204 19.91 16.60 -14.97
C GLY A 204 19.02 17.50 -15.84
N VAL A 205 17.81 17.04 -16.18
CA VAL A 205 16.85 17.82 -16.98
C VAL A 205 16.38 19.06 -16.21
N GLU A 206 16.14 18.95 -14.90
CA GLU A 206 15.80 20.07 -14.02
C GLU A 206 16.93 21.12 -13.96
N HIS A 207 18.19 20.68 -13.84
CA HIS A 207 19.34 21.59 -13.92
C HIS A 207 19.43 22.29 -15.27
N GLY A 208 19.23 21.54 -16.37
CA GLY A 208 19.20 22.11 -17.70
C GLY A 208 18.11 23.17 -17.85
N HIS A 209 16.94 22.96 -17.25
CA HIS A 209 15.86 23.96 -17.22
C HIS A 209 16.27 25.23 -16.48
N HIS A 210 16.81 25.11 -15.26
CA HIS A 210 17.29 26.26 -14.49
C HIS A 210 18.39 27.05 -15.21
N HIS A 211 19.33 26.37 -15.87
CA HIS A 211 20.37 27.04 -16.67
C HIS A 211 19.77 27.89 -17.80
N VAL A 212 18.73 27.41 -18.48
CA VAL A 212 18.07 28.15 -19.56
C VAL A 212 17.31 29.36 -19.01
N HIS A 213 16.66 29.23 -17.86
CA HIS A 213 15.92 30.32 -17.22
C HIS A 213 16.83 31.41 -16.63
N GLU A 214 17.92 31.05 -15.96
CA GLU A 214 18.89 32.01 -15.43
C GLU A 214 19.53 32.87 -16.53
N HIS A 215 19.77 32.28 -17.72
CA HIS A 215 20.31 33.02 -18.87
C HIS A 215 19.25 33.82 -19.64
N ALA A 216 17.96 33.50 -19.52
CA ALA A 216 16.87 34.26 -20.14
C ALA A 216 16.53 35.55 -19.38
N HIS A 217 16.75 35.60 -18.06
CA HIS A 217 16.48 36.79 -17.22
C HIS A 217 17.54 37.90 -17.31
N GLY A 218 18.50 37.80 -18.25
CA GLY A 218 19.42 38.89 -18.60
C GLY A 218 18.80 40.00 -19.47
N HIS A 219 17.58 39.80 -19.97
CA HIS A 219 16.80 40.81 -20.67
C HIS A 219 15.50 41.06 -19.90
N GLU A 220 15.29 42.33 -19.55
CA GLU A 220 14.08 42.85 -18.92
C GLU A 220 12.85 42.44 -19.72
N ASP A 221 12.08 41.47 -19.24
CA ASP A 221 10.64 41.39 -19.48
C ASP A 221 10.00 40.53 -18.38
N ALA A 222 9.40 41.24 -17.43
CA ALA A 222 8.52 40.68 -16.43
C ALA A 222 7.18 40.26 -17.08
N HIS A 223 6.60 39.18 -16.56
CA HIS A 223 5.23 38.70 -16.82
C HIS A 223 5.01 37.93 -18.13
N GLY A 224 5.59 36.74 -18.23
CA GLY A 224 5.11 35.69 -19.13
C GLY A 224 4.81 34.44 -18.31
N HIS A 225 3.61 33.88 -18.43
CA HIS A 225 3.21 32.61 -17.82
C HIS A 225 4.33 31.57 -17.96
N GLU A 226 4.90 31.09 -16.85
CA GLU A 226 5.77 29.91 -16.89
C GLU A 226 4.96 28.76 -17.50
N GLU A 227 5.29 28.41 -18.74
CA GLU A 227 4.71 27.25 -19.38
C GLU A 227 5.11 26.04 -18.54
N TYR A 228 4.12 25.37 -17.94
CA TYR A 228 4.34 24.28 -17.00
C TYR A 228 5.26 23.21 -17.63
N PHE A 229 6.49 23.12 -17.10
CA PHE A 229 7.50 22.16 -17.53
C PHE A 229 7.60 21.01 -16.52
N ASP A 230 7.33 19.79 -16.97
CA ASP A 230 7.53 18.59 -16.16
C ASP A 230 8.85 17.89 -16.57
N PRO A 231 9.91 17.91 -15.73
CA PRO A 231 11.15 17.20 -16.00
C PRO A 231 11.01 15.67 -15.96
N GLN A 232 9.87 15.15 -15.51
CA GLN A 232 9.59 13.71 -15.45
C GLN A 232 8.94 13.20 -16.75
N ASP A 233 8.36 14.08 -17.58
CA ASP A 233 7.75 13.71 -18.85
C ASP A 233 8.83 13.39 -19.89
N MET A 234 8.83 12.14 -20.40
CA MET A 234 9.77 11.69 -21.41
C MET A 234 9.64 12.45 -22.74
N PHE A 235 8.51 13.10 -23.01
CA PHE A 235 8.30 13.94 -24.19
C PHE A 235 9.10 15.24 -24.11
N ASN A 236 9.50 15.66 -22.90
CA ASN A 236 10.39 16.79 -22.68
C ASN A 236 11.88 16.40 -22.77
N MET A 237 12.21 15.12 -22.93
CA MET A 237 13.59 14.61 -22.93
C MET A 237 14.12 14.38 -24.36
N GLY A 238 15.09 13.48 -24.54
CA GLY A 238 15.64 13.06 -25.82
C GLY A 238 17.14 13.38 -25.96
N GLY A 239 17.87 12.51 -26.65
CA GLY A 239 19.30 12.72 -26.93
C GLY A 239 20.24 12.72 -25.70
N LEU A 240 19.75 12.34 -24.52
CA LEU A 240 20.49 12.42 -23.26
C LEU A 240 21.71 11.48 -23.20
N ILE A 241 21.79 10.45 -24.04
CA ILE A 241 22.95 9.52 -24.05
C ILE A 241 24.28 10.23 -24.28
N LYS A 242 24.27 11.35 -25.03
CA LYS A 242 25.47 12.15 -25.32
C LYS A 242 25.83 13.10 -24.17
N ARG A 243 24.85 13.47 -23.35
CA ARG A 243 25.00 14.43 -22.24
C ARG A 243 25.31 13.73 -20.93
N MET A 244 24.68 12.58 -20.70
CA MET A 244 24.75 11.79 -19.48
C MET A 244 25.09 10.32 -19.82
N PRO A 245 26.30 10.03 -20.37
CA PRO A 245 26.63 8.71 -20.88
C PRO A 245 26.66 7.63 -19.80
N ILE A 246 27.09 7.94 -18.58
CA ILE A 246 27.16 6.95 -17.50
C ILE A 246 25.74 6.60 -17.07
N THR A 247 24.91 7.62 -16.83
CA THR A 247 23.49 7.43 -16.50
C THR A 247 22.76 6.67 -17.62
N GLY A 248 23.00 7.02 -18.88
CA GLY A 248 22.34 6.38 -20.01
C GLY A 248 22.71 4.91 -20.20
N TRP A 249 24.00 4.55 -20.16
CA TRP A 249 24.41 3.15 -20.32
C TRP A 249 24.03 2.28 -19.13
N THR A 250 24.10 2.81 -17.91
CA THR A 250 23.65 2.08 -16.71
C THR A 250 22.12 1.90 -16.72
N PHE A 251 21.35 2.89 -17.19
CA PHE A 251 19.91 2.75 -17.39
C PHE A 251 19.59 1.69 -18.46
N ILE A 252 20.32 1.68 -19.58
CA ILE A 252 20.16 0.65 -20.64
C ILE A 252 20.47 -0.75 -20.10
N ALA A 253 21.49 -0.91 -19.25
CA ALA A 253 21.79 -2.19 -18.60
C ALA A 253 20.62 -2.68 -17.73
N GLY A 254 20.03 -1.79 -16.92
CA GLY A 254 18.82 -2.09 -16.14
C GLY A 254 17.62 -2.42 -17.02
N ALA A 255 17.42 -1.68 -18.11
CA ALA A 255 16.35 -1.87 -19.08
C ALA A 255 16.48 -3.22 -19.81
N ALA A 256 17.70 -3.59 -20.19
CA ALA A 256 18.00 -4.88 -20.80
C ALA A 256 17.68 -6.03 -19.83
N SER A 257 18.05 -5.89 -18.55
CA SER A 257 17.70 -6.87 -17.53
C SER A 257 16.18 -6.96 -17.30
N LEU A 258 15.49 -5.83 -17.13
CA LEU A 258 14.03 -5.82 -16.99
C LEU A 258 13.33 -6.47 -18.20
N SER A 259 13.87 -6.28 -19.41
CA SER A 259 13.35 -6.85 -20.66
C SER A 259 13.78 -8.28 -20.93
N ALA A 260 14.56 -8.91 -20.03
CA ALA A 260 15.08 -10.26 -20.20
C ALA A 260 15.86 -10.46 -21.51
N VAL A 261 16.77 -9.53 -21.84
CA VAL A 261 17.64 -9.70 -23.01
C VAL A 261 18.46 -11.00 -22.85
N PRO A 262 18.43 -11.91 -23.85
CA PRO A 262 18.93 -13.28 -23.66
C PRO A 262 20.42 -13.38 -23.34
N PHE A 263 20.78 -14.46 -22.62
CA PHE A 263 22.14 -14.92 -22.29
C PHE A 263 23.01 -14.03 -21.39
N ILE A 264 22.85 -12.71 -21.46
CA ILE A 264 23.74 -11.78 -20.75
C ILE A 264 23.11 -11.14 -19.52
N THR A 265 21.78 -11.12 -19.41
CA THR A 265 21.10 -10.38 -18.35
C THR A 265 20.58 -11.28 -17.24
N ALA A 266 20.62 -10.76 -16.00
CA ALA A 266 20.08 -11.46 -14.86
C ALA A 266 18.56 -11.69 -14.97
N GLY A 267 17.85 -10.73 -15.57
CA GLY A 267 16.40 -10.84 -15.75
C GLY A 267 15.98 -11.92 -16.75
N PHE A 268 16.85 -12.29 -17.71
CA PHE A 268 16.58 -13.44 -18.59
C PHE A 268 16.47 -14.73 -17.77
N TRP A 269 17.52 -15.06 -17.02
CA TRP A 269 17.59 -16.30 -16.24
C TRP A 269 16.45 -16.43 -15.23
N SER A 270 16.02 -15.32 -14.59
CA SER A 270 14.92 -15.39 -13.63
C SER A 270 13.52 -15.43 -14.24
N LYS A 271 13.26 -14.71 -15.34
CA LYS A 271 11.95 -14.77 -16.00
C LYS A 271 11.75 -16.06 -16.76
N ASP A 272 12.82 -16.57 -17.37
CA ASP A 272 12.79 -17.82 -18.11
C ASP A 272 12.42 -18.98 -17.19
N GLU A 273 13.00 -19.03 -15.99
CA GLU A 273 12.65 -20.02 -14.96
C GLU A 273 11.14 -19.98 -14.65
N ILE A 274 10.56 -18.80 -14.40
CA ILE A 274 9.10 -18.68 -14.13
C ILE A 274 8.26 -19.22 -15.30
N LEU A 275 8.66 -18.91 -16.53
CA LEU A 275 7.95 -19.37 -17.73
C LEU A 275 8.14 -20.87 -17.97
N ALA A 276 9.33 -21.42 -17.68
CA ALA A 276 9.61 -22.85 -17.77
C ALA A 276 8.73 -23.64 -16.80
N HIS A 277 8.66 -23.23 -15.52
CA HIS A 277 7.76 -23.85 -14.54
C HIS A 277 6.28 -23.78 -14.95
N ALA A 278 5.84 -22.64 -15.51
CA ALA A 278 4.47 -22.51 -16.02
C ALA A 278 4.19 -23.46 -17.21
N TRP A 279 5.21 -23.72 -18.03
CA TRP A 279 5.12 -24.62 -19.17
C TRP A 279 5.09 -26.10 -18.72
N ASP A 280 6.08 -26.51 -17.95
CA ASP A 280 6.26 -27.91 -17.54
C ASP A 280 5.16 -28.36 -16.55
N GLY A 281 4.68 -27.44 -15.69
CA GLY A 281 3.52 -27.66 -14.83
C GLY A 281 2.17 -27.66 -15.55
N GLY A 282 2.13 -27.48 -16.88
CA GLY A 282 0.89 -27.50 -17.66
C GLY A 282 0.01 -26.25 -17.51
N HIS A 283 0.49 -25.19 -16.84
CA HIS A 283 -0.24 -23.95 -16.58
C HIS A 283 -0.23 -23.00 -17.80
N MET A 284 -0.73 -23.49 -18.93
CA MET A 284 -0.66 -22.80 -20.24
C MET A 284 -1.28 -21.40 -20.25
N ALA A 285 -2.38 -21.20 -19.51
CA ALA A 285 -3.00 -19.89 -19.40
C ALA A 285 -2.08 -18.87 -18.70
N VAL A 286 -1.38 -19.30 -17.65
CA VAL A 286 -0.38 -18.47 -16.95
C VAL A 286 0.80 -18.22 -17.88
N PHE A 287 1.34 -19.25 -18.53
CA PHE A 287 2.44 -19.14 -19.48
C PHE A 287 2.16 -18.08 -20.56
N TRP A 288 1.07 -18.21 -21.32
CA TRP A 288 0.77 -17.29 -22.42
C TRP A 288 0.47 -15.86 -21.95
N THR A 289 -0.17 -15.71 -20.79
CA THR A 289 -0.42 -14.39 -20.20
C THR A 289 0.89 -13.69 -19.81
N LEU A 290 1.79 -14.42 -19.15
CA LEU A 290 3.11 -13.92 -18.79
C LEU A 290 4.01 -13.72 -20.02
N ALA A 291 3.91 -14.55 -21.05
CA ALA A 291 4.66 -14.38 -22.30
C ALA A 291 4.22 -13.09 -23.04
N ALA A 292 2.92 -12.81 -23.10
CA ALA A 292 2.40 -11.55 -23.63
C ALA A 292 2.85 -10.34 -22.79
N GLY A 293 2.83 -10.49 -21.46
CA GLY A 293 3.40 -9.50 -20.55
C GLY A 293 4.89 -9.23 -20.79
N ALA A 294 5.65 -10.24 -21.25
CA ALA A 294 7.10 -10.15 -21.42
C ALA A 294 7.42 -9.34 -22.68
N PHE A 295 6.68 -9.59 -23.76
CA PHE A 295 6.68 -8.76 -24.97
C PHE A 295 6.38 -7.29 -24.65
N LEU A 296 5.27 -7.02 -23.93
CA LEU A 296 4.91 -5.65 -23.56
C LEU A 296 5.94 -5.01 -22.64
N THR A 297 6.52 -5.79 -21.72
CA THR A 297 7.59 -5.32 -20.83
C THR A 297 8.81 -4.86 -21.60
N ALA A 298 9.28 -5.68 -22.54
CA ALA A 298 10.37 -5.29 -23.41
C ALA A 298 10.02 -4.05 -24.24
N PHE A 299 8.79 -3.99 -24.77
CA PHE A 299 8.32 -2.87 -25.58
C PHE A 299 8.28 -1.55 -24.81
N TYR A 300 7.56 -1.45 -23.68
CA TYR A 300 7.45 -0.17 -22.97
C TYR A 300 8.79 0.25 -22.34
N THR A 301 9.63 -0.72 -21.96
CA THR A 301 10.95 -0.44 -21.36
C THR A 301 11.88 0.18 -22.39
N PHE A 302 11.96 -0.40 -23.59
CA PHE A 302 12.78 0.17 -24.65
C PHE A 302 12.15 1.41 -25.30
N ARG A 303 10.82 1.55 -25.30
CA ARG A 303 10.15 2.83 -25.59
C ARG A 303 10.67 3.93 -24.67
N GLN A 304 10.71 3.68 -23.36
CA GLN A 304 11.26 4.62 -22.38
C GLN A 304 12.74 4.94 -22.66
N VAL A 305 13.56 3.92 -22.96
CA VAL A 305 14.97 4.14 -23.34
C VAL A 305 15.10 5.04 -24.57
N PHE A 306 14.34 4.77 -25.65
CA PHE A 306 14.42 5.55 -26.88
C PHE A 306 13.90 6.98 -26.71
N LEU A 307 12.80 7.17 -25.97
CA LEU A 307 12.25 8.49 -25.70
C LEU A 307 13.17 9.35 -24.83
N THR A 308 13.86 8.76 -23.86
CA THR A 308 14.73 9.50 -22.94
C THR A 308 16.12 9.77 -23.51
N PHE A 309 16.79 8.75 -24.06
CA PHE A 309 18.23 8.80 -24.33
C PHE A 309 18.61 9.00 -25.80
N PHE A 310 17.76 8.58 -26.74
CA PHE A 310 18.06 8.62 -28.17
C PHE A 310 17.34 9.77 -28.88
N GLY A 311 17.68 10.00 -30.15
CA GLY A 311 17.16 11.10 -30.95
C GLY A 311 17.86 12.44 -30.68
N LYS A 312 17.16 13.53 -30.98
CA LYS A 312 17.59 14.91 -30.66
C LYS A 312 16.93 15.35 -29.36
N PRO A 313 17.56 16.23 -28.55
CA PRO A 313 16.89 16.88 -27.44
C PRO A 313 15.63 17.61 -27.92
N ARG A 314 14.49 17.38 -27.26
CA ARG A 314 13.20 18.00 -27.64
C ARG A 314 12.93 19.31 -26.92
N THR A 315 13.69 19.60 -25.87
CA THR A 315 13.61 20.84 -25.08
C THR A 315 15.01 21.38 -24.84
N GLU A 316 15.12 22.68 -24.58
CA GLU A 316 16.38 23.32 -24.19
C GLU A 316 16.90 22.76 -22.85
N ALA A 317 15.99 22.38 -21.94
CA ALA A 317 16.33 21.72 -20.69
C ALA A 317 17.06 20.39 -20.93
N ALA A 318 16.54 19.53 -21.82
CA ALA A 318 17.21 18.29 -22.20
C ALA A 318 18.53 18.55 -22.96
N ALA A 319 18.58 19.63 -23.74
CA ALA A 319 19.79 20.02 -24.44
C ALA A 319 20.90 20.44 -23.46
N HIS A 320 20.59 21.07 -22.33
CA HIS A 320 21.58 21.55 -21.36
C HIS A 320 21.74 20.67 -20.12
N ALA A 321 21.11 19.49 -20.09
CA ALA A 321 21.19 18.58 -18.95
C ALA A 321 22.63 18.12 -18.66
N PRO A 322 23.21 18.39 -17.48
CA PRO A 322 24.51 17.88 -17.09
C PRO A 322 24.43 16.43 -16.60
N GLU A 323 25.55 15.71 -16.69
CA GLU A 323 25.70 14.40 -16.03
C GLU A 323 25.64 14.54 -14.51
N SER A 324 25.15 13.50 -13.84
CA SER A 324 25.06 13.48 -12.38
C SER A 324 26.43 13.36 -11.72
N VAL A 325 26.52 13.91 -10.50
CA VAL A 325 27.75 13.85 -9.69
C VAL A 325 28.17 12.41 -9.38
N ARG A 326 29.46 12.20 -9.09
CA ARG A 326 30.02 10.86 -8.80
C ARG A 326 29.31 10.12 -7.67
N ALA A 327 28.77 10.84 -6.69
CA ALA A 327 28.00 10.26 -5.59
C ALA A 327 26.70 9.57 -6.06
N MET A 328 26.13 10.00 -7.20
CA MET A 328 24.95 9.37 -7.80
C MET A 328 25.35 8.28 -8.82
N THR A 329 26.40 8.52 -9.63
CA THR A 329 26.76 7.59 -10.72
C THR A 329 27.47 6.32 -10.25
N TRP A 330 28.27 6.35 -9.18
CA TRP A 330 28.92 5.14 -8.64
C TRP A 330 27.92 4.06 -8.20
N PRO A 331 26.85 4.39 -7.42
CA PRO A 331 25.78 3.45 -7.15
C PRO A 331 25.14 2.85 -8.41
N LEU A 332 24.93 3.64 -9.48
CA LEU A 332 24.37 3.14 -10.74
C LEU A 332 25.29 2.11 -11.39
N VAL A 333 26.59 2.36 -11.43
CA VAL A 333 27.57 1.42 -12.00
C VAL A 333 27.60 0.11 -11.21
N GLY A 334 27.60 0.20 -9.87
CA GLY A 334 27.54 -0.99 -9.01
C GLY A 334 26.26 -1.81 -9.21
N LEU A 335 25.10 -1.15 -9.28
CA LEU A 335 23.83 -1.81 -9.55
C LEU A 335 23.74 -2.37 -10.97
N ALA A 336 24.34 -1.70 -11.96
CA ALA A 336 24.42 -2.19 -13.34
C ALA A 336 25.22 -3.49 -13.44
N PHE A 337 26.30 -3.61 -12.68
CA PHE A 337 27.03 -4.88 -12.56
C PHE A 337 26.10 -6.01 -12.08
N PHE A 338 25.31 -5.80 -11.02
CA PHE A 338 24.37 -6.82 -10.53
C PHE A 338 23.16 -7.03 -11.47
N ALA A 339 22.69 -6.01 -12.19
CA ALA A 339 21.59 -6.16 -13.15
C ALA A 339 22.00 -7.05 -14.35
N ILE A 340 23.26 -6.98 -14.76
CA ILE A 340 23.78 -7.84 -15.83
C ILE A 340 24.20 -9.21 -15.27
N PHE A 341 25.05 -9.22 -14.24
CA PHE A 341 25.72 -10.43 -13.80
C PHE A 341 25.07 -11.13 -12.59
N GLY A 342 24.19 -10.45 -11.85
CA GLY A 342 23.63 -10.99 -10.60
C GLY A 342 22.77 -12.24 -10.80
N GLY A 343 22.28 -12.50 -12.00
CA GLY A 343 21.50 -13.70 -12.32
C GLY A 343 22.32 -14.90 -12.74
N PHE A 344 23.65 -14.77 -12.89
CA PHE A 344 24.52 -15.95 -13.09
C PHE A 344 24.51 -16.89 -11.90
N VAL A 345 24.09 -16.42 -10.71
CA VAL A 345 23.83 -17.29 -9.55
C VAL A 345 22.71 -18.29 -9.80
N ALA A 346 21.75 -17.95 -10.68
CA ALA A 346 20.59 -18.77 -11.02
C ALA A 346 20.79 -19.63 -12.28
N VAL A 347 22.02 -19.69 -12.80
CA VAL A 347 22.30 -20.41 -14.04
C VAL A 347 22.37 -21.91 -13.78
N PRO A 348 21.74 -22.75 -14.62
CA PRO A 348 21.77 -24.19 -14.47
C PRO A 348 23.20 -24.76 -14.52
N HIS A 349 23.47 -25.82 -13.74
CA HIS A 349 24.81 -26.42 -13.61
C HIS A 349 25.44 -26.83 -14.96
N TYR A 350 24.62 -27.25 -15.93
CA TYR A 350 25.09 -27.68 -17.26
C TYR A 350 25.45 -26.51 -18.21
N PHE A 351 25.20 -25.25 -17.84
CA PHE A 351 25.56 -24.12 -18.69
C PHE A 351 27.09 -23.89 -18.67
N PRO A 352 27.73 -23.69 -19.85
CA PRO A 352 29.19 -23.63 -19.93
C PRO A 352 29.80 -22.55 -19.02
N ILE A 353 30.86 -22.93 -18.29
CA ILE A 353 31.69 -22.09 -17.41
C ILE A 353 30.94 -21.57 -16.16
N PHE A 354 29.82 -20.88 -16.34
CA PHE A 354 29.09 -20.23 -15.25
C PHE A 354 28.23 -21.18 -14.44
N GLY A 355 27.63 -22.19 -15.07
CA GLY A 355 26.85 -23.21 -14.37
C GLY A 355 27.68 -23.96 -13.33
N THR A 356 28.89 -24.37 -13.71
CA THR A 356 29.81 -25.09 -12.81
C THR A 356 30.40 -24.26 -11.68
N ILE A 357 30.38 -22.92 -11.79
CA ILE A 357 30.96 -22.02 -10.77
C ILE A 357 29.90 -21.56 -9.77
N PHE A 358 28.67 -21.33 -10.23
CA PHE A 358 27.65 -20.62 -9.44
C PHE A 358 26.43 -21.46 -9.04
N SER A 359 26.18 -22.62 -9.67
CA SER A 359 24.99 -23.43 -9.39
C SER A 359 24.96 -24.04 -7.98
N ASP A 360 26.13 -24.30 -7.36
CA ASP A 360 26.22 -24.80 -5.98
C ASP A 360 25.55 -23.87 -4.96
N PHE A 361 25.61 -22.55 -5.17
CA PHE A 361 24.96 -21.58 -4.29
C PHE A 361 23.44 -21.70 -4.34
N MET A 362 22.87 -21.89 -5.53
CA MET A 362 21.42 -22.07 -5.69
C MET A 362 20.95 -23.42 -5.21
N LEU A 363 21.66 -24.50 -5.55
CA LEU A 363 21.35 -25.84 -5.05
C LEU A 363 21.34 -25.86 -3.52
N HIS A 364 22.33 -25.23 -2.88
CA HIS A 364 22.37 -25.15 -1.41
C HIS A 364 21.24 -24.28 -0.81
N LEU A 365 20.81 -23.23 -1.52
CA LEU A 365 19.67 -22.41 -1.11
C LEU A 365 18.35 -23.18 -1.26
N MET A 366 18.18 -23.93 -2.35
CA MET A 366 17.02 -24.76 -2.66
C MET A 366 16.91 -25.95 -1.71
N GLU A 367 18.02 -26.62 -1.41
CA GLU A 367 18.09 -27.78 -0.51
C GLU A 367 17.75 -27.37 0.92
N LYS A 368 18.33 -26.28 1.43
CA LYS A 368 17.98 -25.75 2.75
C LYS A 368 16.54 -25.24 2.83
N GLN A 369 15.98 -24.70 1.75
CA GLN A 369 14.57 -24.30 1.73
C GLN A 369 13.63 -25.50 1.68
N GLY A 370 13.93 -26.50 0.85
CA GLY A 370 13.16 -27.75 0.79
C GLY A 370 13.11 -28.45 2.15
N GLU A 371 14.24 -28.49 2.87
CA GLU A 371 14.31 -28.97 4.24
C GLU A 371 13.58 -28.05 5.24
N PHE A 372 13.74 -26.73 5.13
CA PHE A 372 13.14 -25.76 6.06
C PHE A 372 11.59 -25.70 5.97
N TYR A 373 11.01 -25.98 4.81
CA TYR A 373 9.56 -25.87 4.60
C TYR A 373 8.79 -27.20 4.72
N GLY A 374 9.46 -28.34 4.98
CA GLY A 374 8.80 -29.64 5.12
C GLY A 374 8.07 -30.10 3.84
N LEU A 375 8.33 -29.45 2.71
CA LEU A 375 7.71 -29.74 1.43
C LEU A 375 8.43 -30.95 0.80
N THR A 376 8.14 -32.15 1.30
CA THR A 376 8.65 -33.42 0.72
C THR A 376 8.18 -33.66 -0.73
N HIS A 377 7.21 -32.87 -1.21
CA HIS A 377 6.76 -32.79 -2.60
C HIS A 377 7.51 -31.76 -3.46
N ALA A 378 8.38 -30.91 -2.89
CA ALA A 378 9.33 -30.09 -3.66
C ALA A 378 10.54 -30.92 -4.15
N LYS A 379 10.34 -32.23 -4.39
CA LYS A 379 11.30 -33.11 -5.06
C LYS A 379 11.34 -32.89 -6.57
N GLU A 380 10.41 -32.09 -7.11
CA GLU A 380 10.55 -31.54 -8.44
C GLU A 380 11.65 -30.47 -8.36
N GLY A 381 12.89 -30.90 -8.60
CA GLY A 381 14.00 -29.98 -8.84
C GLY A 381 13.66 -29.02 -9.98
N ALA A 382 14.49 -27.97 -10.17
CA ALA A 382 14.34 -27.09 -11.32
C ALA A 382 14.14 -27.94 -12.59
N PRO A 383 13.09 -27.67 -13.39
CA PRO A 383 12.79 -28.48 -14.56
C PRO A 383 14.02 -28.57 -15.46
N GLU A 384 14.21 -29.72 -16.11
CA GLU A 384 15.26 -29.84 -17.11
C GLU A 384 15.09 -28.75 -18.17
N PHE A 385 16.22 -28.20 -18.66
CA PHE A 385 16.16 -27.10 -19.63
C PHE A 385 15.27 -27.43 -20.82
N ASN A 386 14.17 -26.70 -20.95
CA ASN A 386 13.32 -26.81 -22.12
C ASN A 386 13.58 -25.65 -23.07
N TRP A 387 14.13 -25.97 -24.24
CA TRP A 387 14.39 -24.98 -25.28
C TRP A 387 13.11 -24.31 -25.81
N THR A 388 11.95 -24.96 -25.68
CA THR A 388 10.68 -24.44 -26.22
C THR A 388 10.21 -23.16 -25.52
N PRO A 389 9.93 -23.15 -24.19
CA PRO A 389 9.56 -21.93 -23.48
C PRO A 389 10.67 -20.87 -23.55
N ALA A 390 11.95 -21.30 -23.52
CA ALA A 390 13.09 -20.39 -23.64
C ALA A 390 13.10 -19.65 -24.98
N LEU A 391 12.99 -20.36 -26.11
CA LEU A 391 12.96 -19.74 -27.44
C LEU A 391 11.74 -18.83 -27.62
N ILE A 392 10.58 -19.21 -27.09
CA ILE A 392 9.37 -18.37 -27.13
C ILE A 392 9.59 -17.07 -26.34
N SER A 393 10.09 -17.19 -25.10
CA SER A 393 10.42 -16.06 -24.22
C SER A 393 11.43 -15.11 -24.88
N MET A 394 12.53 -15.66 -25.41
CA MET A 394 13.57 -14.90 -26.12
C MET A 394 12.99 -14.18 -27.35
N THR A 395 12.17 -14.86 -28.15
CA THR A 395 11.57 -14.30 -29.36
C THR A 395 10.62 -13.15 -29.02
N LEU A 396 9.81 -13.29 -27.97
CA LEU A 396 8.88 -12.26 -27.53
C LEU A 396 9.59 -11.07 -26.91
N ALA A 397 10.61 -11.29 -26.07
CA ALA A 397 11.43 -10.23 -25.51
C ALA A 397 12.13 -9.42 -26.62
N LEU A 398 12.87 -10.09 -27.52
CA LEU A 398 13.54 -9.44 -28.65
C LEU A 398 12.53 -8.79 -29.60
N GLY A 399 11.39 -9.43 -29.85
CA GLY A 399 10.30 -8.88 -30.65
C GLY A 399 9.78 -7.57 -30.08
N GLY A 400 9.56 -7.49 -28.76
CA GLY A 400 9.15 -6.25 -28.08
C GLY A 400 10.16 -5.12 -28.25
N ILE A 401 11.46 -5.43 -28.11
CA ILE A 401 12.55 -4.46 -28.34
C ILE A 401 12.59 -3.99 -29.79
N VAL A 402 12.48 -4.92 -30.75
CA VAL A 402 12.48 -4.60 -32.18
C VAL A 402 11.29 -3.71 -32.54
N VAL A 403 10.09 -4.02 -32.04
CA VAL A 403 8.90 -3.19 -32.28
C VAL A 403 9.07 -1.81 -31.64
N ALA A 404 9.62 -1.72 -30.42
CA ALA A 404 9.93 -0.43 -29.79
C ALA A 404 10.95 0.38 -30.62
N TRP A 405 11.97 -0.28 -31.16
CA TRP A 405 12.96 0.36 -32.03
C TRP A 405 12.33 0.83 -33.35
N LEU A 406 11.47 0.04 -33.97
CA LEU A 406 10.78 0.43 -35.21
C LEU A 406 9.89 1.66 -35.01
N VAL A 407 9.22 1.77 -33.85
CA VAL A 407 8.29 2.86 -33.54
C VAL A 407 9.02 4.12 -33.03
N TYR A 408 9.97 3.98 -32.10
CA TYR A 408 10.60 5.11 -31.39
C TYR A 408 12.09 5.29 -31.67
N GLY A 409 12.80 4.25 -32.13
CA GLY A 409 14.25 4.30 -32.38
C GLY A 409 14.62 4.70 -33.82
N ARG A 410 13.98 4.07 -34.82
CA ARG A 410 14.24 4.29 -36.25
C ARG A 410 13.81 5.68 -36.72
N LYS A 411 12.69 6.17 -36.19
CA LYS A 411 12.18 7.53 -36.40
C LYS A 411 11.96 8.17 -35.03
N PRO A 412 13.02 8.76 -34.42
CA PRO A 412 12.90 9.37 -33.11
C PRO A 412 11.83 10.47 -33.09
N LEU A 413 11.08 10.53 -32.00
CA LEU A 413 10.04 11.54 -31.79
C LEU A 413 10.66 12.95 -31.80
N GLU A 414 10.08 13.85 -32.58
CA GLU A 414 10.48 15.27 -32.64
C GLU A 414 9.67 16.12 -31.64
N ALA A 415 10.16 17.32 -31.34
CA ALA A 415 9.48 18.26 -30.43
C ALA A 415 8.06 18.58 -30.93
N GLY A 416 7.09 18.60 -30.01
CA GLY A 416 5.67 18.89 -30.31
C GLY A 416 4.89 17.76 -30.99
N GLN A 417 5.51 16.62 -31.31
CA GLN A 417 4.78 15.47 -31.87
C GLN A 417 4.04 14.69 -30.79
N SER A 418 2.84 14.22 -31.12
CA SER A 418 2.08 13.29 -30.25
C SER A 418 2.62 11.87 -30.31
N ASP A 419 2.30 11.04 -29.30
CA ASP A 419 2.75 9.65 -29.25
C ASP A 419 2.38 8.88 -30.54
N PRO A 420 3.34 8.22 -31.22
CA PRO A 420 3.09 7.44 -32.43
C PRO A 420 2.02 6.35 -32.27
N LEU A 421 1.80 5.84 -31.06
CA LEU A 421 0.79 4.82 -30.77
C LEU A 421 -0.64 5.39 -30.66
N ARG A 422 -0.79 6.71 -30.51
CA ARG A 422 -2.11 7.33 -30.30
C ARG A 422 -3.03 7.15 -31.51
N LYS A 423 -2.49 7.24 -32.73
CA LYS A 423 -3.25 7.01 -33.97
C LYS A 423 -3.66 5.54 -34.17
N PRO A 424 -2.74 4.55 -34.13
CA PRO A 424 -3.10 3.15 -34.38
C PRO A 424 -3.96 2.53 -33.28
N LEU A 425 -3.79 2.91 -32.01
CA LEU A 425 -4.59 2.36 -30.91
C LEU A 425 -5.90 3.14 -30.67
N GLY A 426 -6.01 4.39 -31.15
CA GLY A 426 -7.22 5.19 -31.07
C GLY A 426 -7.75 5.30 -29.62
N PRO A 427 -9.03 4.97 -29.35
CA PRO A 427 -9.62 5.04 -28.02
C PRO A 427 -8.92 4.17 -26.96
N ILE A 428 -8.30 3.05 -27.38
CA ILE A 428 -7.59 2.15 -26.46
C ILE A 428 -6.41 2.89 -25.84
N TYR A 429 -5.69 3.71 -26.62
CA TYR A 429 -4.59 4.53 -26.08
C TYR A 429 -5.07 5.41 -24.93
N THR A 430 -6.23 6.07 -25.10
CA THR A 430 -6.82 6.94 -24.07
C THR A 430 -7.18 6.16 -22.81
N VAL A 431 -7.70 4.94 -22.93
CA VAL A 431 -8.01 4.08 -21.77
C VAL A 431 -6.73 3.69 -21.03
N LEU A 432 -5.67 3.33 -21.76
CA LEU A 432 -4.38 2.96 -21.17
C LEU A 432 -3.68 4.17 -20.54
N GLU A 433 -3.73 5.34 -21.19
CA GLU A 433 -3.21 6.61 -20.67
C GLU A 433 -3.90 6.98 -19.35
N ASN A 434 -5.22 6.78 -19.26
CA ASN A 434 -6.03 7.00 -18.05
C ASN A 434 -6.11 5.76 -17.13
N LYS A 435 -5.16 4.82 -17.22
CA LYS A 435 -5.00 3.73 -16.23
C LYS A 435 -6.26 2.86 -16.07
N TYR A 436 -6.99 2.61 -17.16
CA TYR A 436 -8.30 1.92 -17.16
C TYR A 436 -9.40 2.59 -16.33
N TYR A 437 -9.22 3.85 -15.93
CA TYR A 437 -10.14 4.61 -15.08
C TYR A 437 -10.42 3.99 -13.70
N PHE A 438 -9.49 3.18 -13.16
CA PHE A 438 -9.65 2.58 -11.83
C PHE A 438 -9.63 3.61 -10.71
N ASP A 439 -8.87 4.70 -10.87
CA ASP A 439 -8.87 5.82 -9.93
C ASP A 439 -10.27 6.44 -9.79
N GLU A 440 -10.92 6.72 -10.91
CA GLU A 440 -12.26 7.28 -11.00
C GLU A 440 -13.30 6.29 -10.47
N LEU A 441 -13.17 5.01 -10.84
CA LEU A 441 -14.04 3.95 -10.35
C LEU A 441 -13.99 3.86 -8.83
N TYR A 442 -12.80 3.77 -8.23
CA TYR A 442 -12.65 3.68 -6.77
C TYR A 442 -13.08 4.96 -6.05
N HIS A 443 -12.86 6.12 -6.67
CA HIS A 443 -13.41 7.36 -6.16
C HIS A 443 -14.94 7.33 -6.13
N LEU A 444 -15.58 6.77 -7.16
CA LEU A 444 -17.03 6.65 -7.27
C LEU A 444 -17.63 5.63 -6.31
N ILE A 445 -17.06 4.42 -6.21
CA ILE A 445 -17.67 3.30 -5.47
C ILE A 445 -17.23 3.23 -4.00
N ALA A 446 -16.07 3.76 -3.64
CA ALA A 446 -15.54 3.69 -2.28
C ALA A 446 -15.48 5.07 -1.61
N VAL A 447 -14.78 6.03 -2.23
CA VAL A 447 -14.50 7.33 -1.59
C VAL A 447 -15.76 8.17 -1.43
N ARG A 448 -16.53 8.37 -2.50
CA ARG A 448 -17.77 9.19 -2.45
C ARG A 448 -18.80 8.64 -1.46
N PRO A 449 -19.14 7.34 -1.45
CA PRO A 449 -20.08 6.79 -0.48
C PRO A 449 -19.57 6.90 0.96
N ALA A 450 -18.27 6.69 1.21
CA ALA A 450 -17.68 6.85 2.54
C ALA A 450 -17.78 8.29 3.06
N LEU A 451 -17.47 9.28 2.21
CA LEU A 451 -17.61 10.70 2.54
C LEU A 451 -19.08 11.08 2.78
N TRP A 452 -19.98 10.56 1.95
CA TRP A 452 -21.41 10.74 2.15
C TRP A 452 -21.87 10.18 3.49
N LEU A 453 -21.46 8.96 3.84
CA LEU A 453 -21.80 8.31 5.11
C LEU A 453 -21.23 9.07 6.32
N ALA A 454 -19.98 9.52 6.24
CA ALA A 454 -19.37 10.35 7.27
C ALA A 454 -20.14 11.67 7.46
N SER A 455 -20.54 12.32 6.35
CA SER A 455 -21.36 13.54 6.40
C SER A 455 -22.77 13.29 6.95
N PHE A 456 -23.33 12.10 6.73
CA PHE A 456 -24.61 11.69 7.29
C PHE A 456 -24.51 11.53 8.81
N PHE A 457 -23.53 10.76 9.30
CA PHE A 457 -23.31 10.59 10.74
C PHE A 457 -23.02 11.92 11.44
N ALA A 458 -22.20 12.79 10.85
CA ALA A 458 -21.92 14.10 11.41
C ALA A 458 -23.14 15.03 11.46
N ARG A 459 -24.12 14.84 10.58
CA ARG A 459 -25.40 15.56 10.62
C ARG A 459 -26.37 14.93 11.62
N PHE A 460 -26.37 13.60 11.74
CA PHE A 460 -27.18 12.89 12.73
C PHE A 460 -26.74 13.23 14.15
N ASP A 461 -25.44 13.26 14.40
CA ASP A 461 -24.85 13.62 15.69
C ASP A 461 -25.26 15.05 16.10
N ARG A 462 -24.94 16.03 15.27
CA ARG A 462 -25.30 17.45 15.51
C ARG A 462 -26.80 17.72 15.50
N GLY A 463 -27.58 16.94 14.76
CA GLY A 463 -29.00 17.16 14.53
C GLY A 463 -29.89 16.47 15.57
N VAL A 464 -29.54 15.25 15.97
CA VAL A 464 -30.37 14.41 16.83
C VAL A 464 -29.72 14.26 18.19
N ILE A 465 -28.47 13.78 18.24
CA ILE A 465 -27.79 13.49 19.51
C ILE A 465 -27.60 14.77 20.31
N ASP A 466 -27.03 15.82 19.71
CA ASP A 466 -26.82 17.11 20.39
C ASP A 466 -28.14 17.73 20.86
N ARG A 467 -29.22 17.59 20.10
CA ARG A 467 -30.53 18.13 20.50
C ARG A 467 -31.11 17.38 21.70
N ILE A 468 -30.99 16.05 21.71
CA ILE A 468 -31.41 15.22 22.84
C ILE A 468 -30.61 15.60 24.08
N VAL A 469 -29.27 15.66 23.97
CA VAL A 469 -28.38 16.02 25.09
C VAL A 469 -28.72 17.42 25.63
N ASN A 470 -28.89 18.40 24.75
CA ASN A 470 -29.25 19.76 25.16
C ASN A 470 -30.64 19.83 25.81
N TRP A 471 -31.61 19.08 25.31
CA TRP A 471 -32.94 19.00 25.89
C TRP A 471 -32.91 18.37 27.28
N VAL A 472 -32.19 17.26 27.47
CA VAL A 472 -32.01 16.62 28.79
C VAL A 472 -31.36 17.60 29.76
N GLY A 473 -30.32 18.32 29.33
CA GLY A 473 -29.67 19.35 30.15
C GLY A 473 -30.61 20.52 30.51
N ALA A 474 -31.43 20.98 29.57
CA ALA A 474 -32.42 22.02 29.81
C ALA A 474 -33.52 21.56 30.78
N PHE A 475 -34.03 20.35 30.58
CA PHE A 475 -35.04 19.74 31.45
C PHE A 475 -34.51 19.56 32.88
N GLY A 476 -33.29 19.06 33.04
CA GLY A 476 -32.65 18.93 34.35
C GLY A 476 -32.51 20.27 35.08
N ARG A 477 -32.08 21.34 34.39
CA ARG A 477 -32.02 22.69 34.96
C ARG A 477 -33.40 23.23 35.35
N TRP A 478 -34.40 23.01 34.50
CA TRP A 478 -35.77 23.40 34.77
C TRP A 478 -36.32 22.68 36.01
N LEU A 479 -36.12 21.37 36.10
CA LEU A 479 -36.58 20.55 37.23
C LEU A 479 -35.91 21.00 38.53
N ALA A 480 -34.59 21.17 38.52
CA ALA A 480 -33.84 21.64 39.69
C ALA A 480 -34.30 23.03 40.15
N ALA A 481 -34.51 23.97 39.22
CA ALA A 481 -35.03 25.30 39.55
C ALA A 481 -36.45 25.24 40.14
N THR A 482 -37.29 24.35 39.64
CA THR A 482 -38.67 24.16 40.11
C THR A 482 -38.70 23.57 41.51
N LEU A 483 -37.92 22.51 41.76
CA LEU A 483 -37.80 21.90 43.09
C LEU A 483 -37.19 22.88 44.10
N ARG A 484 -36.17 23.65 43.71
CA ARG A 484 -35.58 24.67 44.58
C ARG A 484 -36.59 25.74 44.97
N ARG A 485 -37.34 26.29 44.01
CA ARG A 485 -38.39 27.29 44.29
C ARG A 485 -39.46 26.73 45.22
N TRP A 486 -39.93 25.51 44.97
CA TRP A 486 -40.91 24.85 45.83
C TRP A 486 -40.36 24.65 47.25
N PHE A 487 -39.11 24.22 47.39
CA PHE A 487 -38.50 24.04 48.71
C PHE A 487 -38.33 25.37 49.45
N ASP A 488 -37.85 26.40 48.76
CA ASP A 488 -37.68 27.74 49.33
C ASP A 488 -39.03 28.31 49.81
N GLU A 489 -40.07 28.31 48.96
CA GLU A 489 -41.38 28.91 49.28
C GLU A 489 -42.15 28.12 50.36
N TYR A 490 -42.16 26.79 50.28
CA TYR A 490 -43.02 25.99 51.17
C TYR A 490 -42.31 25.55 52.44
N VAL A 491 -41.01 25.23 52.37
CA VAL A 491 -40.27 24.70 53.51
C VAL A 491 -39.55 25.82 54.24
N ILE A 492 -38.73 26.60 53.54
CA ILE A 492 -37.93 27.65 54.18
C ILE A 492 -38.83 28.80 54.64
N ASP A 493 -39.55 29.43 53.72
CA ASP A 493 -40.42 30.57 54.07
C ASP A 493 -41.56 30.12 54.99
N GLY A 494 -42.11 28.91 54.77
CA GLY A 494 -43.08 28.30 55.68
C GLY A 494 -42.55 28.14 57.12
N ALA A 495 -41.33 27.64 57.29
CA ALA A 495 -40.70 27.50 58.60
C ALA A 495 -40.39 28.88 59.24
N VAL A 496 -39.89 29.83 58.45
CA VAL A 496 -39.57 31.19 58.92
C VAL A 496 -40.83 31.93 59.36
N HIS A 497 -41.90 31.92 58.55
CA HIS A 497 -43.19 32.50 58.92
C HIS A 497 -43.79 31.79 60.15
N GLY A 498 -43.66 30.47 60.24
CA GLY A 498 -44.06 29.69 61.40
C GLY A 498 -43.33 30.12 62.68
N ALA A 499 -42.01 30.27 62.62
CA ALA A 499 -41.21 30.78 63.74
C ALA A 499 -41.62 32.21 64.14
N GLY A 500 -41.91 33.06 63.15
CA GLY A 500 -42.46 34.40 63.37
C GLY A 500 -43.83 34.39 64.08
N LEU A 501 -44.73 33.49 63.67
CA LEU A 501 -46.03 33.28 64.30
C LEU A 501 -45.89 32.81 65.75
N VAL A 502 -45.01 31.84 66.02
CA VAL A 502 -44.73 31.35 67.39
C VAL A 502 -44.19 32.47 68.26
N THR A 503 -43.27 33.28 67.75
CA THR A 503 -42.70 34.42 68.48
C THR A 503 -43.77 35.45 68.81
N THR A 504 -44.62 35.80 67.83
CA THR A 504 -45.72 36.76 68.01
C THR A 504 -46.76 36.25 69.00
N TRP A 505 -47.13 34.97 68.90
CA TRP A 505 -48.04 34.32 69.84
C TRP A 505 -47.46 34.27 71.25
N THR A 506 -46.19 33.89 71.40
CA THR A 506 -45.49 33.87 72.69
C THR A 506 -45.45 35.27 73.29
N GLY A 507 -45.16 36.31 72.50
CA GLY A 507 -45.22 37.70 72.94
C GLY A 507 -46.62 38.11 73.39
N ALA A 508 -47.67 37.69 72.68
CA ALA A 508 -49.06 37.95 73.06
C ALA A 508 -49.43 37.26 74.40
N VAL A 509 -48.96 36.03 74.62
CA VAL A 509 -49.16 35.29 75.89
C VAL A 509 -48.38 35.93 77.04
N VAL A 510 -47.10 36.23 76.85
CA VAL A 510 -46.25 36.89 77.88
C VAL A 510 -46.80 38.27 78.24
N ARG A 511 -47.39 39.01 77.28
CA ARG A 511 -48.07 40.28 77.56
C ARG A 511 -49.19 40.14 78.59
N LEU A 512 -49.87 38.99 78.66
CA LEU A 512 -50.94 38.75 79.63
C LEU A 512 -50.43 38.63 81.08
N ILE A 513 -49.13 38.39 81.29
CA ILE A 513 -48.51 38.36 82.62
C ILE A 513 -48.50 39.77 83.25
N GLN A 514 -48.47 40.82 82.43
CA GLN A 514 -48.57 42.21 82.89
C GLN A 514 -50.03 42.65 83.02
N THR A 515 -50.67 42.26 84.11
CA THR A 515 -52.10 42.55 84.36
C THR A 515 -52.37 43.96 84.91
N GLY A 516 -51.31 44.69 85.29
CA GLY A 516 -51.42 46.03 85.90
C GLY A 516 -51.83 46.04 87.37
N GLN A 517 -52.09 44.88 87.98
CA GLN A 517 -52.45 44.75 89.40
C GLN A 517 -51.20 44.46 90.25
N ALA A 518 -50.88 45.35 91.19
CA ALA A 518 -49.67 45.25 92.00
C ALA A 518 -49.57 43.95 92.83
N GLN A 519 -50.71 43.37 93.24
CA GLN A 519 -50.72 42.13 94.02
C GLN A 519 -50.14 40.94 93.24
N ASN A 520 -50.39 40.85 91.92
CA ASN A 520 -49.91 39.75 91.09
C ASN A 520 -48.39 39.79 90.93
N TYR A 521 -47.79 40.98 90.81
CA TYR A 521 -46.34 41.13 90.74
C TYR A 521 -45.66 40.74 92.05
N LEU A 522 -46.26 41.07 93.19
CA LEU A 522 -45.76 40.71 94.52
C LEU A 522 -45.80 39.19 94.74
N LEU A 523 -46.86 38.52 94.28
CA LEU A 523 -46.97 37.06 94.30
C LEU A 523 -45.90 36.40 93.43
N ILE A 524 -45.70 36.88 92.19
CA ILE A 524 -44.66 36.38 91.28
C ILE A 524 -43.26 36.58 91.89
N LEU A 525 -43.00 37.74 92.52
CA LEU A 525 -41.71 38.00 93.19
C LEU A 525 -41.46 37.00 94.33
N LEU A 526 -42.45 36.77 95.20
CA LEU A 526 -42.33 35.82 96.32
C LEU A 526 -42.10 34.39 95.82
N LEU A 527 -42.85 33.95 94.81
CA LEU A 527 -42.66 32.64 94.18
C LEU A 527 -41.28 32.53 93.53
N SER A 528 -40.81 33.59 92.86
CA SER A 528 -39.49 33.62 92.23
C SER A 528 -38.37 33.52 93.26
N VAL A 529 -38.48 34.23 94.39
CA VAL A 529 -37.52 34.13 95.51
C VAL A 529 -37.55 32.73 96.13
N ALA A 530 -38.73 32.14 96.34
CA ALA A 530 -38.85 30.78 96.86
C ALA A 530 -38.22 29.73 95.93
N ILE A 531 -38.44 29.87 94.61
CA ILE A 531 -37.84 29.00 93.59
C ILE A 531 -36.32 29.20 93.51
N LEU A 532 -35.83 30.44 93.57
CA LEU A 532 -34.40 30.73 93.62
C LEU A 532 -33.73 30.12 94.86
N LEU A 533 -34.36 30.24 96.03
CA LEU A 533 -33.86 29.63 97.27
C LEU A 533 -33.84 28.09 97.19
N LEU A 534 -34.78 27.47 96.46
CA LEU A 534 -34.79 26.03 96.20
C LEU A 534 -33.75 25.60 95.15
N LEU A 535 -33.42 26.46 94.20
CA LEU A 535 -32.48 26.17 93.10
C LEU A 535 -31.03 26.51 93.43
N ILE A 536 -30.77 27.38 94.42
CA ILE A 536 -29.41 27.63 94.93
C ILE A 536 -29.03 26.44 95.83
N PRO A 537 -28.04 25.62 95.46
CA PRO A 537 -27.54 24.58 96.35
C PRO A 537 -26.80 25.28 97.50
N LEU A 538 -27.22 25.03 98.74
CA LEU A 538 -26.45 25.43 99.92
C LEU A 538 -25.08 24.73 99.85
N ARG A 539 -24.02 25.48 99.61
CA ARG A 539 -22.64 25.06 99.89
C ARG A 539 -22.14 25.77 101.13
#